data_AF-A0A932B4E3-F1
#
_entry.id   AF-A0A932B4E3-F1
#
_cell.length_a   1.000
_cell.length_b   1.000
_cell.length_c   1.000
_cell.angle_alpha   90.00
_cell.angle_beta   90.00
_cell.angle_gamma   90.00
#
_symmetry.space_group_name_H-M   'P 1'
#
loop_
_entity.id
_entity.type
_entity.pdbx_description
1 polymer ?
#
loop_
_entity_poly.entity_id
_entity_poly.type
_entity_poly.pdbx_seq_one_letter_code
_entity_poly.pdbx_strand_id
1 'polypeptide(L)'
;MKTLRILGTRGIPAAHGGFETFAEHLALYLRDRGWRVIVYCQEVGQAPTVHDTWQGIERVRISVPGDNSLSTMRFDWLSILDAAKHDDLCLTLGYNTAIFNAVLRLKGIPNIFNMDGIEWIRAKWSKPAKTWFWMNDWFGCWLGNHLIADNPAIKTHLMTRVPADKIT
;
A
#
# COMPACT_ATOMS: atom_id res chain seq x y z
N MET A 1 8.40 15.53 -14.28
CA MET A 1 7.78 15.80 -12.97
C MET A 1 7.87 14.52 -12.15
N LYS A 2 8.19 14.58 -10.85
CA LYS A 2 8.25 13.36 -10.02
C LYS A 2 6.82 12.93 -9.68
N THR A 3 6.51 11.64 -9.86
CA THR A 3 5.18 11.07 -9.62
C THR A 3 5.25 10.00 -8.55
N LEU A 4 4.31 10.01 -7.61
CA LEU A 4 4.13 8.99 -6.59
C LEU A 4 2.71 8.44 -6.60
N ARG A 5 2.57 7.12 -6.62
CA ARG A 5 1.30 6.39 -6.42
C ARG A 5 1.27 5.76 -5.04
N ILE A 6 0.27 6.11 -4.23
CA ILE A 6 0.10 5.56 -2.89
C ILE A 6 -0.99 4.49 -2.91
N LEU A 7 -0.62 3.28 -2.47
CA LEU A 7 -1.41 2.05 -2.48
C LEU A 7 -1.53 1.48 -1.05
N GLY A 8 -2.44 0.52 -0.84
CA GLY A 8 -2.55 -0.20 0.44
C GLY A 8 -3.25 0.56 1.57
N THR A 9 -4.00 1.61 1.24
CA THR A 9 -4.86 2.34 2.18
C THR A 9 -6.29 2.36 1.69
N ARG A 10 -7.22 2.80 2.53
CA ARG A 10 -8.61 3.06 2.11
C ARG A 10 -8.81 4.42 1.44
N GLY A 11 -7.73 5.18 1.22
CA GLY A 11 -7.74 6.44 0.48
C GLY A 11 -7.72 7.68 1.36
N ILE A 12 -8.03 8.82 0.73
CA ILE A 12 -8.08 10.16 1.34
C ILE A 12 -9.37 10.90 0.92
N PRO A 13 -9.97 11.76 1.78
CA PRO A 13 -9.52 12.12 3.13
C PRO A 13 -9.51 10.96 4.12
N ALA A 14 -8.63 11.04 5.12
CA ALA A 14 -8.42 9.98 6.09
C ALA A 14 -9.65 9.79 6.99
N ALA A 15 -10.19 8.57 7.00
CA ALA A 15 -11.37 8.22 7.79
C ALA A 15 -11.26 6.87 8.53
N HIS A 16 -10.17 6.12 8.35
CA HIS A 16 -10.09 4.72 8.77
C HIS A 16 -8.98 4.40 9.77
N GLY A 17 -7.77 4.95 9.59
CA GLY A 17 -6.66 4.63 10.46
C GLY A 17 -5.37 5.39 10.14
N GLY A 18 -4.27 4.90 10.74
CA GLY A 18 -2.98 5.57 10.71
C GLY A 18 -2.37 5.68 9.30
N PHE A 19 -2.55 4.67 8.45
CA PHE A 19 -2.04 4.74 7.08
C PHE A 19 -2.79 5.74 6.22
N GLU A 20 -4.11 5.91 6.39
CA GLU A 20 -4.85 6.95 5.67
C GLU A 20 -4.41 8.35 6.13
N THR A 21 -4.27 8.56 7.45
CA THR A 21 -3.76 9.84 7.98
C THR A 21 -2.35 10.14 7.50
N PHE A 22 -1.47 9.14 7.48
CA PHE A 22 -0.13 9.26 6.94
C PHE A 22 -0.14 9.58 5.44
N ALA A 23 -0.93 8.85 4.64
CA ALA A 23 -1.06 9.07 3.22
C ALA A 23 -1.57 10.49 2.90
N GLU A 24 -2.54 10.99 3.65
CA GLU A 24 -3.05 12.35 3.50
C GLU A 24 -1.96 13.39 3.75
N HIS A 25 -1.29 13.34 4.91
CA HIS A 25 -0.24 14.29 5.24
C HIS A 25 0.93 14.23 4.24
N LEU A 26 1.37 13.03 3.87
CA LEU A 26 2.45 12.84 2.90
C LEU A 26 2.07 13.37 1.52
N ALA A 27 0.86 13.08 1.05
CA ALA A 27 0.39 13.51 -0.26
C ALA A 27 0.37 15.04 -0.37
N LEU A 28 -0.21 15.72 0.62
CA LEU A 28 -0.25 17.19 0.67
C LEU A 28 1.16 17.78 0.77
N TYR A 29 2.02 17.23 1.64
CA TYR A 29 3.41 17.66 1.81
C TYR A 29 4.23 17.56 0.52
N LEU A 30 4.06 16.49 -0.25
CA LEU A 30 4.76 16.25 -1.51
C LEU A 30 4.20 17.10 -2.66
N ARG A 31 2.87 17.26 -2.73
CA ARG A 31 2.21 18.19 -3.66
C ARG A 31 2.78 19.60 -3.52
N ASP A 32 2.92 20.09 -2.29
CA ASP A 32 3.47 21.44 -2.02
C ASP A 32 4.95 21.57 -2.42
N ARG A 33 5.62 20.45 -2.72
CA ARG A 33 6.99 20.36 -3.24
C ARG A 33 7.04 20.03 -4.73
N GLY A 34 5.93 20.16 -5.45
CA GLY A 34 5.85 19.98 -6.89
C GLY A 34 5.84 18.51 -7.34
N TRP A 35 5.51 17.58 -6.46
CA TRP A 35 5.25 16.20 -6.87
C TRP A 35 3.81 16.04 -7.36
N ARG A 36 3.64 15.17 -8.35
CA ARG A 36 2.33 14.63 -8.71
C ARG A 36 2.04 13.44 -7.82
N VAL A 37 0.99 13.52 -7.02
CA VAL A 37 0.62 12.43 -6.12
C VAL A 37 -0.74 11.87 -6.52
N ILE A 38 -0.81 10.55 -6.64
CA ILE A 38 -2.01 9.79 -6.93
C ILE A 38 -2.29 8.86 -5.75
N VAL A 39 -3.51 8.89 -5.21
CA VAL A 39 -3.93 8.02 -4.10
C VAL A 39 -5.10 7.13 -4.51
N TYR A 40 -4.95 5.83 -4.32
CA TYR A 40 -6.03 4.89 -4.55
C TYR A 40 -7.01 4.90 -3.37
N CYS A 41 -8.31 5.01 -3.66
CA CYS A 41 -9.37 5.15 -2.66
C CYS A 41 -10.41 4.06 -2.82
N GLN A 42 -10.71 3.35 -1.73
CA GLN A 42 -11.71 2.29 -1.72
C GLN A 42 -13.10 2.88 -1.52
N GLU A 43 -14.05 2.48 -2.37
CA GLU A 43 -15.45 2.87 -2.21
C GLU A 43 -16.35 1.64 -2.14
N VAL A 44 -17.40 1.71 -1.33
CA VAL A 44 -18.40 0.64 -1.31
C VAL A 44 -19.43 0.90 -2.40
N GLY A 45 -19.58 -0.04 -3.32
CA GLY A 45 -20.53 0.07 -4.41
C GLY A 45 -20.16 -0.81 -5.61
N GLN A 46 -20.79 -0.51 -6.74
CA GLN A 46 -20.56 -1.18 -8.03
C GLN A 46 -20.32 -0.18 -9.17
N ALA A 47 -19.92 1.04 -8.83
CA ALA A 47 -19.64 2.05 -9.85
C ALA A 47 -18.34 1.74 -10.61
N PRO A 48 -18.19 2.22 -11.86
CA PRO A 48 -16.90 2.20 -12.55
C PRO A 48 -15.82 2.93 -11.75
N THR A 49 -14.55 2.64 -12.04
CA THR A 49 -13.43 3.42 -11.49
C THR A 49 -13.56 4.88 -11.91
N VAL A 50 -13.46 5.80 -10.94
CA VAL A 50 -13.56 7.24 -11.16
C VAL A 50 -12.22 7.89 -10.83
N HIS A 51 -11.85 8.90 -11.62
CA HIS A 51 -10.70 9.74 -11.35
C HIS A 51 -11.19 11.14 -10.97
N ASP A 52 -10.69 11.67 -9.86
CA ASP A 52 -10.95 13.05 -9.47
C ASP A 52 -9.73 13.71 -8.83
N THR A 53 -9.90 14.94 -8.38
CA THR A 53 -8.86 15.69 -7.66
C THR A 53 -9.42 16.19 -6.33
N TRP A 54 -8.67 15.96 -5.26
CA TRP A 54 -8.96 16.46 -3.93
C TRP A 54 -7.75 17.23 -3.41
N GLN A 55 -7.93 18.53 -3.15
CA GLN A 55 -6.84 19.42 -2.76
C GLN A 55 -5.59 19.27 -3.66
N GLY A 56 -5.75 19.20 -4.99
CA GLY A 56 -4.63 19.01 -5.91
C GLY A 56 -3.96 17.63 -5.86
N ILE A 57 -4.49 16.67 -5.11
CA ILE A 57 -4.10 15.25 -5.14
C ILE A 57 -5.04 14.52 -6.09
N GLU A 58 -4.49 13.76 -7.03
CA GLU A 58 -5.30 12.90 -7.90
C GLU A 58 -5.75 11.67 -7.11
N ARG A 59 -7.00 11.26 -7.28
CA ARG A 59 -7.52 10.04 -6.66
C ARG A 59 -8.04 9.09 -7.71
N VAL A 60 -7.72 7.82 -7.53
CA VAL A 60 -8.32 6.71 -8.30
C VAL A 60 -9.28 5.99 -7.37
N ARG A 61 -10.57 6.24 -7.56
CA ARG A 61 -11.65 5.75 -6.72
C ARG A 61 -12.18 4.44 -7.30
N ILE A 62 -11.98 3.35 -6.58
CA ILE A 62 -12.33 1.99 -7.02
C ILE A 62 -13.45 1.46 -6.13
N SER A 63 -14.59 1.17 -6.76
CA SER A 63 -15.73 0.55 -6.08
C SER A 63 -15.51 -0.95 -5.87
N VAL A 64 -15.81 -1.41 -4.65
CA VAL A 64 -15.84 -2.82 -4.27
C VAL A 64 -17.15 -3.17 -3.56
N PRO A 65 -17.59 -4.45 -3.57
CA PRO A 65 -18.95 -4.82 -3.16
C PRO A 65 -19.29 -4.58 -1.68
N GLY A 66 -18.30 -4.37 -0.81
CA GLY A 66 -18.52 -4.20 0.63
C GLY A 66 -17.30 -3.67 1.36
N ASP A 67 -17.43 -3.54 2.68
CA ASP A 67 -16.35 -3.03 3.54
C ASP A 67 -15.63 -4.11 4.36
N ASN A 68 -15.51 -5.31 3.78
CA ASN A 68 -14.88 -6.47 4.41
C ASN A 68 -13.49 -6.75 3.83
N SER A 69 -12.71 -7.62 4.50
CA SER A 69 -11.33 -7.93 4.08
C SER A 69 -11.24 -8.46 2.65
N LEU A 70 -12.22 -9.23 2.17
CA LEU A 70 -12.23 -9.72 0.79
C LEU A 70 -12.39 -8.58 -0.22
N SER A 71 -13.23 -7.60 0.11
CA SER A 71 -13.43 -6.41 -0.70
C SER A 71 -12.19 -5.52 -0.70
N THR A 72 -11.51 -5.37 0.44
CA THR A 72 -10.21 -4.68 0.51
C THR A 72 -9.13 -5.42 -0.29
N MET A 73 -9.06 -6.76 -0.22
CA MET A 73 -8.14 -7.52 -1.07
C MET A 73 -8.42 -7.32 -2.56
N ARG A 74 -9.70 -7.29 -2.96
CA ARG A 74 -10.08 -6.98 -4.34
C ARG A 74 -9.69 -5.56 -4.74
N PHE A 75 -9.90 -4.60 -3.86
CA PHE A 75 -9.50 -3.21 -4.06
C PHE A 75 -7.98 -3.08 -4.27
N ASP A 76 -7.17 -3.72 -3.42
CA ASP A 76 -5.71 -3.71 -3.53
C ASP A 76 -5.26 -4.31 -4.86
N TRP A 77 -5.86 -5.44 -5.26
CA TRP A 77 -5.56 -6.08 -6.54
C TRP A 77 -5.83 -5.15 -7.72
N LEU A 78 -7.01 -4.52 -7.76
CA LEU A 78 -7.39 -3.59 -8.82
C LEU A 78 -6.50 -2.34 -8.84
N SER A 79 -6.15 -1.82 -7.66
CA SER A 79 -5.25 -0.67 -7.53
C SER A 79 -3.85 -0.98 -8.08
N ILE A 80 -3.32 -2.17 -7.76
CA ILE A 80 -2.03 -2.64 -8.27
C ILE A 80 -2.08 -2.83 -9.78
N LEU A 81 -3.14 -3.44 -10.33
CA LEU A 81 -3.30 -3.61 -11.78
C LEU A 81 -3.39 -2.28 -12.51
N ASP A 82 -4.01 -1.28 -11.92
CA ASP A 82 -4.08 0.06 -12.48
C ASP A 82 -2.73 0.77 -12.40
N ALA A 83 -2.07 0.77 -11.24
CA ALA A 83 -0.73 1.32 -11.07
C ALA A 83 0.28 0.67 -12.02
N ALA A 84 0.13 -0.63 -12.27
CA ALA A 84 0.96 -1.41 -13.19
C ALA A 84 0.87 -0.98 -14.67
N LYS A 85 -0.05 -0.08 -15.04
CA LYS A 85 -0.14 0.50 -16.39
C LYS A 85 0.81 1.69 -16.58
N HIS A 86 1.52 2.08 -15.52
CA HIS A 86 2.36 3.27 -15.47
C HIS A 86 3.73 2.93 -14.89
N ASP A 87 4.76 3.65 -15.33
CA ASP A 87 6.14 3.49 -14.85
C ASP A 87 6.46 4.46 -13.68
N ASP A 88 5.46 4.74 -12.83
CA ASP A 88 5.58 5.67 -11.71
C ASP A 88 6.13 4.97 -10.44
N LEU A 89 6.75 5.73 -9.54
CA LEU A 89 7.12 5.24 -8.21
C LEU A 89 5.86 4.88 -7.41
N CYS A 90 5.84 3.69 -6.83
CA CYS A 90 4.79 3.22 -5.94
C CYS A 90 5.26 3.26 -4.47
N LEU A 91 4.33 3.61 -3.58
CA LEU A 91 4.44 3.45 -2.14
C LEU A 91 3.25 2.60 -1.67
N THR A 92 3.52 1.33 -1.35
CA THR A 92 2.54 0.42 -0.77
C THR A 92 2.59 0.52 0.75
N LEU A 93 1.46 0.89 1.35
CA LEU A 93 1.32 1.01 2.80
C LEU A 93 0.76 -0.30 3.38
N GLY A 94 1.49 -0.89 4.31
CA GLY A 94 1.20 -2.21 4.85
C GLY A 94 1.57 -3.35 3.89
N TYR A 95 1.44 -4.58 4.39
CA TYR A 95 1.79 -5.78 3.62
C TYR A 95 0.63 -6.75 3.46
N ASN A 96 -0.57 -6.46 3.93
CA ASN A 96 -1.68 -7.43 4.00
C ASN A 96 -1.99 -8.19 2.70
N THR A 97 -1.67 -7.59 1.55
CA THR A 97 -1.85 -8.13 0.20
C THR A 97 -0.57 -8.03 -0.64
N ALA A 98 0.60 -7.98 0.02
CA ALA A 98 1.89 -7.78 -0.62
C ALA A 98 2.16 -8.75 -1.79
N ILE A 99 1.66 -9.98 -1.73
CA ILE A 99 1.77 -10.96 -2.83
C ILE A 99 1.31 -10.41 -4.18
N PHE A 100 0.28 -9.56 -4.20
CA PHE A 100 -0.25 -8.95 -5.43
C PHE A 100 0.76 -8.01 -6.10
N ASN A 101 1.69 -7.44 -5.34
CA ASN A 101 2.72 -6.54 -5.87
C ASN A 101 3.78 -7.28 -6.71
N ALA A 102 3.68 -8.61 -6.83
CA ALA A 102 4.47 -9.38 -7.80
C ALA A 102 4.28 -8.83 -9.21
N VAL A 103 3.11 -8.29 -9.54
CA VAL A 103 2.84 -7.62 -10.82
C VAL A 103 3.76 -6.42 -11.03
N LEU A 104 3.88 -5.53 -10.03
CA LEU A 104 4.75 -4.36 -10.11
C LEU A 104 6.22 -4.78 -10.24
N ARG A 105 6.63 -5.77 -9.43
CA ARG A 105 8.00 -6.29 -9.44
C ARG A 105 8.38 -6.88 -10.81
N LEU A 106 7.50 -7.69 -11.41
CA LEU A 106 7.72 -8.30 -12.71
C LEU A 106 7.76 -7.28 -13.85
N LYS A 107 7.04 -6.17 -13.73
CA LYS A 107 7.08 -5.05 -14.68
C LYS A 107 8.25 -4.10 -14.46
N GLY A 108 9.08 -4.31 -13.44
CA GLY A 108 10.20 -3.41 -13.13
C GLY A 108 9.77 -2.07 -12.55
N ILE A 109 8.52 -1.93 -12.12
CA ILE A 109 7.99 -0.70 -11.53
C ILE A 109 8.56 -0.57 -10.10
N PRO A 110 9.23 0.55 -9.77
CA PRO A 110 9.83 0.71 -8.46
C PRO A 110 8.74 0.85 -7.40
N ASN A 111 8.78 -0.01 -6.37
CA ASN A 111 7.81 0.00 -5.28
C ASN A 111 8.50 0.01 -3.91
N ILE A 112 8.14 0.97 -3.07
CA ILE A 112 8.59 1.08 -1.69
C ILE A 112 7.47 0.58 -0.79
N PHE A 113 7.79 -0.26 0.20
CA PHE A 113 6.82 -0.70 1.19
C PHE A 113 7.03 0.03 2.51
N ASN A 114 5.97 0.60 3.08
CA ASN A 114 5.95 0.89 4.52
C ASN A 114 5.41 -0.36 5.22
N MET A 115 6.29 -1.12 5.85
CA MET A 115 5.88 -2.34 6.55
C MET A 115 5.16 -1.96 7.85
N ASP A 116 3.96 -2.50 8.07
CA ASP A 116 3.22 -2.35 9.33
C ASP A 116 3.78 -3.33 10.39
N GLY A 117 3.20 -3.31 11.60
CA GLY A 117 3.47 -4.27 12.66
C GLY A 117 3.23 -5.73 12.26
N ILE A 118 3.69 -6.62 13.12
CA ILE A 118 3.70 -8.07 12.87
C ILE A 118 2.30 -8.68 13.12
N GLU A 119 1.41 -8.55 12.15
CA GLU A 119 0.00 -8.98 12.16
C GLU A 119 -0.16 -10.46 12.51
N TRP A 120 0.65 -11.35 11.94
CA TRP A 120 0.48 -12.80 12.15
C TRP A 120 0.70 -13.26 13.60
N ILE A 121 1.35 -12.45 14.45
CA ILE A 121 1.50 -12.73 15.88
C ILE A 121 0.24 -12.34 16.67
N ARG A 122 -0.58 -11.41 16.17
CA ARG A 122 -1.72 -10.86 16.92
C ARG A 122 -2.77 -11.94 17.25
N ALA A 123 -3.24 -11.95 18.49
CA ALA A 123 -4.15 -12.98 19.01
C ALA A 123 -5.54 -12.98 18.34
N LYS A 124 -5.97 -11.83 17.81
CA LYS A 124 -7.29 -11.66 17.17
C LYS A 124 -7.49 -12.46 15.88
N TRP A 125 -6.42 -12.97 15.28
CA TRP A 125 -6.47 -13.63 13.98
C TRP A 125 -6.57 -15.16 14.10
N SER A 126 -7.43 -15.76 13.27
CA SER A 126 -7.53 -17.21 13.11
C SER A 126 -6.27 -17.80 12.47
N LYS A 127 -6.04 -19.11 12.61
CA LYS A 127 -4.87 -19.78 12.01
C LYS A 127 -4.72 -19.50 10.51
N PRO A 128 -5.77 -19.60 9.67
CA PRO A 128 -5.65 -19.26 8.24
C PRO A 128 -5.27 -17.80 8.01
N ALA A 129 -5.86 -16.86 8.76
CA ALA A 129 -5.53 -15.44 8.64
C ALA A 129 -4.07 -15.16 9.04
N LYS A 130 -3.59 -15.79 10.11
CA LYS A 130 -2.18 -15.71 10.52
C LYS A 130 -1.23 -16.23 9.44
N THR A 131 -1.55 -17.36 8.82
CA THR A 131 -0.76 -17.90 7.70
C THR A 131 -0.74 -16.93 6.52
N TRP A 132 -1.89 -16.34 6.19
CA TRP A 132 -1.99 -15.32 5.13
C TRP A 132 -1.10 -14.11 5.41
N PHE A 133 -1.16 -13.55 6.61
CA PHE A 133 -0.30 -12.43 7.01
C PHE A 133 1.17 -12.82 7.04
N TRP A 134 1.50 -14.01 7.53
CA TRP A 134 2.89 -14.50 7.54
C TRP A 134 3.46 -14.63 6.13
N MET A 135 2.72 -15.22 5.19
CA MET A 135 3.14 -15.29 3.79
C MET A 135 3.35 -13.89 3.20
N ASN A 136 2.40 -12.99 3.46
CA ASN A 136 2.46 -11.63 2.92
C ASN A 136 3.58 -10.78 3.56
N ASP A 137 3.97 -11.02 4.80
CA ASP A 137 5.17 -10.43 5.43
C ASP A 137 6.43 -10.80 4.64
N TRP A 138 6.57 -12.07 4.24
CA TRP A 138 7.66 -12.50 3.35
C TRP A 138 7.57 -11.87 1.96
N PHE A 139 6.40 -11.86 1.35
CA PHE A 139 6.22 -11.26 0.03
C PHE A 139 6.51 -9.76 0.04
N GLY A 140 6.10 -9.02 1.06
CA GLY A 140 6.43 -7.59 1.21
C GLY A 140 7.93 -7.37 1.25
N CYS A 141 8.64 -8.18 2.05
CA CYS A 141 10.09 -8.13 2.14
C CYS A 141 10.78 -8.38 0.79
N TRP A 142 10.34 -9.40 0.05
CA TRP A 142 11.01 -9.81 -1.19
C TRP A 142 10.65 -8.94 -2.39
N LEU A 143 9.38 -8.56 -2.53
CA LEU A 143 8.86 -7.87 -3.71
C LEU A 143 9.10 -6.37 -3.66
N GLY A 144 9.17 -5.76 -2.48
CA GLY A 144 9.53 -4.34 -2.35
C GLY A 144 10.94 -4.07 -2.87
N ASN A 145 11.16 -2.95 -3.54
CA ASN A 145 12.49 -2.46 -3.90
C ASN A 145 13.21 -1.91 -2.67
N HIS A 146 12.47 -1.22 -1.81
CA HIS A 146 12.95 -0.66 -0.53
C HIS A 146 11.87 -0.82 0.53
N LEU A 147 12.27 -0.99 1.79
CA LEU A 147 11.36 -1.15 2.93
C LEU A 147 11.56 0.01 3.90
N ILE A 148 10.46 0.59 4.37
CA ILE A 148 10.42 1.58 5.44
C ILE A 148 9.97 0.85 6.70
N ALA A 149 10.78 0.97 7.75
CA ALA A 149 10.45 0.54 9.10
C ALA A 149 10.28 1.78 9.99
N ASP A 150 9.05 2.06 10.42
CA ASP A 150 8.74 3.21 11.27
C ASP A 150 9.16 3.04 12.75
N ASN A 151 9.66 1.85 13.11
CA ASN A 151 10.15 1.51 14.45
C ASN A 151 11.37 0.56 14.38
N PRO A 152 12.40 0.76 15.24
CA PRO A 152 13.53 -0.17 15.41
C PRO A 152 13.16 -1.65 15.53
N ALA A 153 12.04 -1.99 16.18
CA ALA A 153 11.58 -3.38 16.32
C ALA A 153 11.18 -4.00 14.97
N ILE A 154 10.49 -3.22 14.11
CA ILE A 154 10.15 -3.66 12.75
C ILE A 154 11.42 -3.80 11.93
N LYS A 155 12.34 -2.84 12.01
CA LYS A 155 13.64 -2.92 11.32
C LYS A 155 14.39 -4.21 11.67
N THR A 156 14.46 -4.53 12.96
CA THR A 156 15.11 -5.75 13.46
C THR A 156 14.45 -7.01 12.89
N HIS A 157 13.11 -7.05 12.83
CA HIS A 157 12.37 -8.17 12.22
C HIS A 157 12.59 -8.28 10.71
N LEU A 158 12.64 -7.16 9.98
CA LEU A 158 12.87 -7.17 8.53
C LEU A 158 14.30 -7.61 8.19
N MET A 159 15.29 -7.25 9.02
CA MET A 159 16.69 -7.67 8.86
C MET A 159 16.88 -9.18 8.95
N THR A 160 15.92 -9.95 9.49
CA THR A 160 15.99 -11.42 9.48
C THR A 160 15.66 -12.01 8.10
N ARG A 161 15.17 -11.20 7.15
CA ARG A 161 14.66 -11.64 5.83
C ARG A 161 15.33 -10.96 4.65
N VAL A 162 15.82 -9.73 4.84
CA VAL A 162 16.49 -8.96 3.79
C VAL A 162 17.72 -8.22 4.32
N PRO A 163 18.68 -7.87 3.45
CA PRO A 163 19.81 -7.01 3.80
C PRO A 163 19.39 -5.68 4.42
N ALA A 164 20.21 -5.17 5.35
CA ALA A 164 19.92 -3.96 6.12
C ALA A 164 19.89 -2.67 5.27
N ASP A 165 20.63 -2.63 4.17
CA ASP A 165 20.66 -1.51 3.21
C ASP A 165 19.35 -1.35 2.43
N LYS A 166 18.54 -2.42 2.35
CA LYS A 166 17.18 -2.40 1.79
C LYS A 166 16.15 -1.77 2.74
N ILE A 167 16.53 -1.45 3.98
CA ILE A 167 15.61 -0.98 5.02
C ILE A 167 16.04 0.40 5.52
N THR A 168 15.14 1.37 5.50
CA THR A 168 15.30 2.63 6.25
C THR A 168 14.57 2.55 7.57
#